data_AF-A0A094FFJ7-F1
#
_entry.id   AF-A0A094FFJ7-F1
#
_cell.length_a   1.000
_cell.length_b   1.000
_cell.length_c   1.000
_cell.angle_alpha   90.00
_cell.angle_beta   90.00
_cell.angle_gamma   90.00
#
_symmetry.space_group_name_H-M   'P 1'
#
loop_
_entity.id
_entity.type
_entity.pdbx_description
1 polymer ?
#
loop_
_entity_poly.entity_id
_entity_poly.type
_entity_poly.pdbx_seq_one_letter_code
_entity_poly.pdbx_strand_id
1 'polypeptide(L)'
;MALQLLSTLKGAALKQLAFKCGVSTSGVKATLCQRLQDEIPLLPGPKLATKSGAKREPMRILSIDMGIRNLAYCVLDVPAGPSLPNLVAWKRIAVSSAPVPSNDKSELSSKVEKESFEPPVLSAAAFKLLRKTLLPHNPTHILIERQRFRSMGSPKILEWTVRVNMLESMIYAILLTLREEGAWNGTVVPIAPGKVGPFWLEGEAATTALEEAGVGESGPTTVVKTKTKTRNAKLAKALNKGAKIDLVRNWLAIGDRVGVDSPDVETLVKAYLDKWDKKPGGVKGKRPAKDAVATIEKMGKLDDLADSFLQGMAFIQWEENKRIAREEGISSLLEPVAK
;
A
#
# COMPACT_ATOMS: atom_id res chain seq x y z
N MET A 1 -29.17 -12.04 6.18
CA MET A 1 -29.65 -12.72 4.97
C MET A 1 -28.67 -12.60 3.79
N ALA A 2 -28.09 -11.43 3.48
CA ALA A 2 -27.23 -11.21 2.30
C ALA A 2 -26.06 -12.22 2.11
N LEU A 3 -25.40 -12.66 3.19
CA LEU A 3 -24.22 -13.54 3.11
C LEU A 3 -24.55 -15.05 3.04
N GLN A 4 -25.82 -15.44 3.19
CA GLN A 4 -26.23 -16.86 3.11
C GLN A 4 -26.09 -17.43 1.70
N LEU A 5 -26.02 -16.57 0.68
CA LEU A 5 -25.86 -16.93 -0.72
C LEU A 5 -24.41 -17.23 -1.12
N LEU A 6 -23.42 -17.01 -0.24
CA LEU A 6 -22.02 -17.28 -0.57
C LEU A 6 -21.77 -18.74 -0.97
N SER A 7 -22.45 -19.69 -0.32
CA SER A 7 -22.32 -21.12 -0.61
C SER A 7 -22.82 -21.49 -2.01
N THR A 8 -23.72 -20.71 -2.60
CA THR A 8 -24.30 -20.96 -3.94
C THR A 8 -23.39 -20.47 -5.06
N LEU A 9 -22.46 -19.55 -4.78
CA LEU A 9 -21.54 -18.99 -5.77
C LEU A 9 -20.49 -20.01 -6.25
N LYS A 10 -20.07 -19.89 -7.51
CA LYS A 10 -18.92 -20.61 -8.06
C LYS A 10 -17.61 -20.06 -7.47
N GLY A 11 -16.54 -20.87 -7.51
CA GLY A 11 -15.23 -20.49 -6.98
C GLY A 11 -14.68 -19.18 -7.57
N ALA A 12 -14.86 -18.96 -8.87
CA ALA A 12 -14.46 -17.71 -9.54
C ALA A 12 -15.18 -16.49 -8.96
N ALA A 13 -16.51 -16.54 -8.81
CA ALA A 13 -17.31 -15.46 -8.23
C ALA A 13 -16.93 -15.18 -6.76
N LEU A 14 -16.61 -16.21 -5.98
CA LEU A 14 -16.12 -16.03 -4.61
C LEU A 14 -14.74 -15.35 -4.57
N LYS A 15 -13.83 -15.72 -5.48
CA LYS A 15 -12.52 -15.08 -5.60
C LYS A 15 -12.66 -13.62 -6.04
N GLN A 16 -13.55 -13.33 -6.99
CA GLN A 16 -13.88 -11.99 -7.44
C GLN A 16 -14.46 -11.14 -6.30
N LEU A 17 -15.42 -11.66 -5.55
CA LEU A 17 -15.98 -10.98 -4.38
C LEU A 17 -14.91 -10.72 -3.31
N ALA A 18 -14.08 -11.72 -3.01
CA ALA A 18 -12.98 -11.57 -2.05
C ALA A 18 -11.96 -10.53 -2.50
N PHE A 19 -11.60 -10.53 -3.79
CA PHE A 19 -10.72 -9.54 -4.37
C PHE A 19 -11.30 -8.13 -4.27
N LYS A 20 -12.58 -7.94 -4.62
CA LYS A 20 -13.28 -6.65 -4.49
C LYS A 20 -13.40 -6.17 -3.05
N CYS A 21 -13.43 -7.09 -2.08
CA CYS A 21 -13.53 -6.76 -0.65
C CYS A 21 -12.16 -6.72 0.07
N GLY A 22 -11.04 -6.85 -0.65
CA GLY A 22 -9.70 -6.90 -0.03
C GLY A 22 -9.38 -8.19 0.73
N VAL A 23 -10.31 -9.15 0.76
CA VAL A 23 -10.24 -10.46 1.45
C VAL A 23 -9.28 -11.41 0.72
N SER A 24 -8.61 -12.31 1.43
CA SER A 24 -7.72 -13.30 0.79
C SER A 24 -8.49 -14.21 -0.17
N THR A 25 -7.99 -14.37 -1.40
CA THR A 25 -8.57 -15.23 -2.45
C THR A 25 -8.05 -16.67 -2.40
N SER A 26 -7.13 -16.99 -1.49
CA SER A 26 -6.49 -18.29 -1.38
C SER A 26 -7.36 -19.34 -0.68
N GLY A 27 -7.18 -20.60 -1.06
CA GLY A 27 -7.80 -21.76 -0.43
C GLY A 27 -8.99 -22.32 -1.22
N VAL A 28 -9.59 -23.37 -0.67
CA VAL A 28 -10.76 -24.04 -1.26
C VAL A 28 -12.04 -23.24 -1.04
N LYS A 29 -13.09 -23.56 -1.79
CA LYS A 29 -14.39 -22.87 -1.76
C LYS A 29 -14.94 -22.69 -0.34
N ALA A 30 -14.92 -23.74 0.48
CA ALA A 30 -15.43 -23.69 1.85
C ALA A 30 -14.68 -22.66 2.72
N THR A 31 -13.34 -22.68 2.66
CA THR A 31 -12.49 -21.71 3.38
C THR A 31 -12.73 -20.29 2.91
N LEU A 32 -12.92 -20.09 1.61
CA LEU A 32 -13.19 -18.77 1.03
C LEU A 32 -14.56 -18.23 1.44
N CYS A 33 -15.60 -19.08 1.43
CA CYS A 33 -16.93 -18.74 1.94
C CYS A 33 -16.88 -18.32 3.41
N GLN A 34 -16.23 -19.13 4.27
CA GLN A 34 -16.12 -18.81 5.69
C GLN A 34 -15.40 -17.48 5.90
N ARG A 35 -14.28 -17.26 5.22
CA ARG A 35 -13.54 -16.00 5.32
C ARG A 35 -14.36 -14.78 4.91
N LEU A 36 -15.15 -14.89 3.84
CA LEU A 36 -16.06 -13.83 3.41
C LEU A 36 -17.18 -13.59 4.42
N GLN A 37 -17.71 -14.65 5.05
CA GLN A 37 -18.69 -14.57 6.13
C GLN A 37 -18.12 -13.90 7.37
N ASP A 38 -16.83 -14.10 7.66
CA ASP A 38 -16.18 -13.51 8.83
C ASP A 38 -15.78 -12.04 8.58
N GLU A 39 -15.24 -11.73 7.40
CA GLU A 39 -14.65 -10.41 7.13
C GLU A 39 -15.65 -9.35 6.64
N ILE A 40 -16.68 -9.72 5.88
CA ILE A 40 -17.66 -8.75 5.36
C ILE A 40 -18.48 -8.09 6.49
N PRO A 41 -18.94 -8.81 7.53
CA PRO A 41 -19.67 -8.21 8.65
C PRO A 41 -18.87 -7.21 9.47
N LEU A 42 -17.55 -7.35 9.55
CA LEU A 42 -16.71 -6.49 10.38
C LEU A 42 -16.68 -5.07 9.80
N LEU A 43 -17.12 -4.08 10.59
CA LEU A 43 -16.84 -2.67 10.32
C LEU A 43 -15.49 -2.32 10.93
N PRO A 44 -14.68 -1.48 10.25
CA PRO A 44 -13.55 -0.83 10.90
C PRO A 44 -14.06 0.12 11.99
N GLY A 45 -13.70 -0.14 13.25
CA GLY A 45 -14.05 0.70 14.38
C GLY A 45 -13.82 0.01 15.74
N PRO A 46 -13.74 0.77 16.85
CA PRO A 46 -13.79 0.20 18.19
C PRO A 46 -15.02 -0.69 18.31
N LYS A 47 -14.90 -1.84 18.98
CA LYS A 47 -15.84 -2.98 19.03
C LYS A 47 -17.25 -2.70 19.62
N LEU A 48 -17.85 -1.53 19.38
CA LEU A 48 -19.07 -1.07 20.04
C LEU A 48 -20.07 -0.40 19.07
N ALA A 49 -20.37 -1.02 17.92
CA ALA A 49 -21.48 -0.59 17.06
C ALA A 49 -22.47 -1.75 16.83
N THR A 50 -22.99 -2.32 17.92
CA THR A 50 -24.20 -3.13 17.90
C THR A 50 -25.41 -2.19 17.81
N LYS A 51 -25.79 -1.77 16.61
CA LYS A 51 -27.17 -1.37 16.24
C LYS A 51 -27.25 -1.02 14.75
N SER A 52 -28.20 -1.64 14.06
CA SER A 52 -28.55 -1.35 12.67
C SER A 52 -28.90 0.13 12.52
N GLY A 53 -28.19 0.84 11.63
CA GLY A 53 -28.38 2.27 11.38
C GLY A 53 -27.19 3.18 11.78
N ALA A 54 -26.05 2.60 12.19
CA ALA A 54 -24.87 3.38 12.53
C ALA A 54 -24.32 4.15 11.31
N LYS A 55 -24.34 5.48 11.40
CA LYS A 55 -23.63 6.37 10.48
C LYS A 55 -22.15 5.95 10.47
N ARG A 56 -21.52 5.97 9.29
CA ARG A 56 -20.09 5.69 9.13
C ARG A 56 -19.30 6.57 10.10
N GLU A 57 -18.39 5.99 10.86
CA GLU A 57 -17.46 6.78 11.65
C GLU A 57 -16.39 7.37 10.71
N PRO A 58 -16.01 8.64 10.88
CA PRO A 58 -14.90 9.20 10.12
C PRO A 58 -13.62 8.43 10.44
N MET A 59 -12.83 8.13 9.41
CA MET A 59 -11.57 7.43 9.55
C MET A 59 -10.42 8.36 9.19
N ARG A 60 -9.37 8.33 9.99
CA ARG A 60 -8.04 8.81 9.58
C ARG A 60 -7.14 7.62 9.29
N ILE A 61 -6.80 7.41 8.03
CA ILE A 61 -6.04 6.27 7.54
C ILE A 61 -4.60 6.71 7.30
N LEU A 62 -3.64 6.07 7.96
CA LEU A 62 -2.22 6.15 7.64
C LEU A 62 -1.83 4.90 6.84
N SER A 63 -1.48 5.08 5.56
CA SER A 63 -1.05 3.99 4.69
C SER A 63 0.45 4.01 4.51
N ILE A 64 1.13 2.89 4.80
CA ILE A 64 2.59 2.75 4.77
C ILE A 64 2.99 1.76 3.67
N ASP A 65 3.89 2.20 2.79
CA ASP A 65 4.71 1.35 1.94
C ASP A 65 6.09 1.18 2.58
N MET A 66 6.46 -0.07 2.86
CA MET A 66 7.57 -0.41 3.73
C MET A 66 8.93 -0.23 3.03
N GLY A 67 9.87 0.40 3.73
CA GLY A 67 11.26 0.50 3.31
C GLY A 67 12.12 1.12 4.39
N ILE A 68 13.44 0.85 4.39
CA ILE A 68 14.35 1.49 5.36
C ILE A 68 14.83 2.84 4.83
N ARG A 69 15.16 2.93 3.53
CA ARG A 69 15.67 4.15 2.89
C ARG A 69 14.61 4.89 2.07
N ASN A 70 13.44 4.29 1.91
CA ASN A 70 12.40 4.74 1.00
C ASN A 70 11.00 4.45 1.56
N LEU A 71 10.84 4.48 2.89
CA LEU A 71 9.50 4.37 3.48
C LEU A 71 8.64 5.49 2.90
N ALA A 72 7.51 5.14 2.33
CA ALA A 72 6.53 6.10 1.88
C ALA A 72 5.26 5.94 2.70
N TYR A 73 4.61 7.06 3.00
CA TYR A 73 3.32 7.03 3.66
C TYR A 73 2.40 8.14 3.15
N CYS A 74 1.11 7.88 3.21
CA CYS A 74 0.09 8.91 3.10
C CYS A 74 -0.88 8.88 4.27
N VAL A 75 -1.51 10.02 4.55
CA VAL A 75 -2.61 10.16 5.51
C VAL A 75 -3.85 10.60 4.75
N LEU A 76 -4.94 9.86 4.89
CA LEU A 76 -6.23 10.14 4.28
C LEU A 76 -7.29 10.34 5.36
N ASP A 77 -8.01 11.46 5.30
CA ASP A 77 -9.21 11.69 6.08
C ASP A 77 -10.42 11.24 5.28
N VAL A 78 -11.17 10.30 5.83
CA VAL A 78 -12.34 9.70 5.18
C VAL A 78 -13.57 10.12 5.97
N PRO A 79 -14.43 10.96 5.39
CA PRO A 79 -15.62 11.43 6.08
C PRO A 79 -16.64 10.30 6.27
N ALA A 80 -17.53 10.50 7.23
CA ALA A 80 -18.71 9.68 7.48
C ALA A 80 -19.70 9.65 6.29
N GLY A 81 -19.66 10.67 5.43
CA GLY A 81 -20.60 10.85 4.33
C GLY A 81 -20.14 10.28 2.99
N PRO A 82 -20.89 10.57 1.92
CA PRO A 82 -20.51 10.25 0.54
C PRO A 82 -19.40 11.16 -0.01
N SER A 83 -18.88 12.07 0.81
CA SER A 83 -17.82 13.01 0.43
C SER A 83 -16.51 12.26 0.13
N LEU A 84 -15.69 12.86 -0.74
CA LEU A 84 -14.40 12.30 -1.11
C LEU A 84 -13.45 12.26 0.11
N PRO A 85 -12.53 11.28 0.15
CA PRO A 85 -11.40 11.32 1.08
C PRO A 85 -10.52 12.54 0.81
N ASN A 86 -9.90 13.10 1.84
CA ASN A 86 -8.93 14.19 1.72
C ASN A 86 -7.51 13.67 1.99
N LEU A 87 -6.54 14.06 1.14
CA LEU A 87 -5.13 13.77 1.35
C LEU A 87 -4.51 14.80 2.30
N VAL A 88 -4.12 14.35 3.48
CA VAL A 88 -3.64 15.21 4.59
C VAL A 88 -2.11 15.25 4.66
N ALA A 89 -1.45 14.16 4.31
CA ALA A 89 0.00 14.09 4.26
C ALA A 89 0.44 13.06 3.23
N TRP A 90 1.57 13.30 2.56
CA TRP A 90 2.12 12.35 1.60
C TRP A 90 3.63 12.53 1.49
N LYS A 91 4.40 11.59 2.05
CA LYS A 91 5.85 11.76 2.21
C LYS A 91 6.60 10.47 1.95
N ARG A 92 7.80 10.63 1.41
CA ARG A 92 8.82 9.58 1.30
C ARG A 92 9.98 9.97 2.20
N ILE A 93 10.36 9.09 3.12
CA ILE A 93 11.38 9.32 4.13
C ILE A 93 12.35 8.14 4.22
N ALA A 94 13.53 8.42 4.74
CA ALA A 94 14.49 7.40 5.16
C ALA A 94 14.36 7.22 6.67
N VAL A 95 14.04 6.00 7.11
CA VAL A 95 13.97 5.61 8.53
C VAL A 95 15.37 5.56 9.13
N SER A 96 16.34 5.16 8.30
CA SER A 96 17.77 5.26 8.60
C SER A 96 18.47 5.95 7.44
N SER A 97 19.43 6.82 7.74
CA SER A 97 20.20 7.55 6.74
C SER A 97 21.23 6.63 6.09
N ALA A 98 21.36 6.72 4.77
CA ALA A 98 22.49 6.13 4.07
C ALA A 98 23.78 6.89 4.44
N PRO A 99 24.96 6.25 4.39
CA PRO A 99 26.23 6.93 4.61
C PRO A 99 26.39 8.05 3.57
N VAL A 100 26.66 9.28 4.00
CA VAL A 100 26.98 10.38 3.09
C VAL A 100 28.45 10.23 2.66
N PRO A 101 28.76 10.09 1.36
CA PRO A 101 30.16 10.15 0.92
C PRO A 101 30.64 11.59 1.12
N SER A 102 31.59 11.79 2.03
CA SER A 102 32.28 13.07 2.21
C SER A 102 33.13 13.36 0.96
N ASN A 103 32.73 14.34 0.16
CA ASN A 103 33.56 14.83 -0.95
C ASN A 103 34.65 15.82 -0.49
N ASP A 104 34.70 16.16 0.81
CA ASP A 104 35.74 17.02 1.36
C ASP A 104 36.95 16.18 1.81
N LYS A 105 38.05 16.33 1.07
CA LYS A 105 39.40 15.98 1.51
C LYS A 105 39.90 17.01 2.53
N SER A 106 39.17 17.17 3.63
CA SER A 106 39.58 18.00 4.76
C SER A 106 39.90 17.08 5.94
N GLU A 107 41.11 17.22 6.45
CA GLU A 107 41.74 16.41 7.48
C GLU A 107 41.06 16.58 8.85
N LEU A 108 39.96 15.87 9.07
CA LEU A 108 39.65 15.25 10.36
C LEU A 108 38.60 14.18 10.10
N SER A 109 38.96 12.92 10.33
CA SER A 109 38.12 11.75 10.05
C SER A 109 36.82 11.75 10.88
N SER A 110 35.82 12.52 10.47
CA SER A 110 34.45 12.31 10.89
C SER A 110 34.02 10.98 10.28
N LYS A 111 34.02 9.92 11.09
CA LYS A 111 33.57 8.59 10.72
C LYS A 111 32.26 8.73 9.95
N VAL A 112 32.29 8.40 8.67
CA VAL A 112 31.06 8.15 7.90
C VAL A 112 30.32 7.07 8.68
N GLU A 113 29.28 7.45 9.43
CA GLU A 113 28.50 6.49 10.20
C GLU A 113 27.88 5.51 9.20
N LYS A 114 28.44 4.30 9.17
CA LYS A 114 27.95 3.22 8.34
C LYS A 114 26.53 2.93 8.80
N GLU A 115 25.59 2.99 7.87
CA GLU A 115 24.20 2.63 8.13
C GLU A 115 24.15 1.26 8.81
N SER A 116 23.66 1.26 10.04
CA SER A 116 23.62 0.08 10.89
C SER A 116 22.21 -0.48 10.90
N PHE A 117 22.13 -1.78 10.65
CA PHE A 117 20.88 -2.54 10.68
C PHE A 117 20.82 -3.44 11.92
N GLU A 118 21.62 -3.14 12.94
CA GLU A 118 21.60 -3.89 14.19
C GLU A 118 20.25 -3.73 14.90
N PRO A 119 19.74 -4.77 15.58
CA PRO A 119 18.43 -4.72 16.22
C PRO A 119 18.21 -3.52 17.16
N PRO A 120 19.17 -3.10 18.02
CA PRO A 120 18.99 -1.92 18.88
C PRO A 120 18.88 -0.60 18.11
N VAL A 121 19.53 -0.50 16.95
CA VAL A 121 19.48 0.71 16.11
C VAL A 121 18.15 0.80 15.39
N LEU A 122 17.72 -0.30 14.74
CA LEU A 122 16.46 -0.31 14.01
C LEU A 122 15.24 -0.22 14.93
N SER A 123 15.28 -0.79 16.14
CA SER A 123 14.18 -0.67 17.10
C SER A 123 14.01 0.78 17.59
N ALA A 124 15.12 1.46 17.90
CA ALA A 124 15.10 2.88 18.26
C ALA A 124 14.60 3.75 17.10
N ALA A 125 15.00 3.46 15.86
CA ALA A 125 14.52 4.15 14.67
C ALA A 125 13.02 3.93 14.45
N ALA A 126 12.52 2.68 14.58
CA ALA A 126 11.11 2.35 14.47
C ALA A 126 10.26 3.08 15.53
N PHE A 127 10.72 3.12 16.77
CA PHE A 127 10.04 3.83 17.85
C PHE A 127 9.97 5.34 17.58
N LYS A 128 11.08 5.95 17.16
CA LYS A 128 11.11 7.38 16.79
C LYS A 128 10.20 7.67 15.61
N LEU A 129 10.25 6.86 14.56
CA LEU A 129 9.37 6.96 13.38
C LEU A 129 7.90 6.98 13.83
N LEU A 130 7.48 6.02 14.65
CA LEU A 130 6.10 5.94 15.12
C LEU A 130 5.73 7.13 16.00
N ARG A 131 6.49 7.40 17.08
CA ARG A 131 6.13 8.41 18.07
C ARG A 131 6.28 9.86 17.59
N LYS A 132 7.22 10.13 16.69
CA LYS A 132 7.58 11.49 16.28
C LYS A 132 7.10 11.84 14.88
N THR A 133 6.78 10.87 14.04
CA THR A 133 6.40 11.13 12.65
C THR A 133 5.02 10.60 12.31
N LEU A 134 4.73 9.34 12.61
CA LEU A 134 3.51 8.69 12.11
C LEU A 134 2.29 8.89 13.02
N LEU A 135 2.42 8.62 14.33
CA LEU A 135 1.32 8.75 15.29
C LEU A 135 0.88 10.20 15.58
N PRO A 136 1.72 11.25 15.46
CA PRO A 136 1.25 12.63 15.56
C PRO A 136 0.17 13.02 14.54
N HIS A 137 0.02 12.25 13.46
CA HIS A 137 -1.12 12.42 12.55
C HIS A 137 -2.46 11.96 13.16
N ASN A 138 -2.44 11.26 14.31
CA ASN A 138 -3.61 10.67 14.99
C ASN A 138 -4.40 9.67 14.12
N PRO A 139 -3.75 8.65 13.54
CA PRO A 139 -4.45 7.69 12.70
C PRO A 139 -5.39 6.79 13.52
N THR A 140 -6.58 6.55 12.98
CA THR A 140 -7.50 5.50 13.46
C THR A 140 -7.12 4.13 12.92
N HIS A 141 -6.56 4.10 11.70
CA HIS A 141 -6.16 2.90 10.99
C HIS A 141 -4.75 3.07 10.43
N ILE A 142 -3.90 2.08 10.64
CA ILE A 142 -2.56 2.01 10.04
C ILE A 142 -2.52 0.82 9.08
N LEU A 143 -2.35 1.08 7.79
CA LEU A 143 -2.22 0.06 6.77
C LEU A 143 -0.73 -0.21 6.51
N ILE A 144 -0.34 -1.48 6.49
CA ILE A 144 1.03 -1.90 6.21
C ILE A 144 0.99 -3.00 5.16
N GLU A 145 1.54 -2.77 3.96
CA GLU A 145 1.77 -3.87 3.01
C GLU A 145 2.82 -4.80 3.60
N ARG A 146 2.48 -6.08 3.74
CA ARG A 146 3.44 -7.07 4.22
C ARG A 146 4.59 -7.20 3.24
N GLN A 147 5.82 -7.18 3.73
CA GLN A 147 6.97 -7.40 2.87
C GLN A 147 7.02 -8.87 2.40
N ARG A 148 7.21 -9.09 1.10
CA ARG A 148 7.29 -10.44 0.53
C ARG A 148 8.66 -11.03 0.78
N PHE A 149 8.70 -12.27 1.28
CA PHE A 149 9.92 -13.05 1.35
C PHE A 149 10.41 -13.39 -0.06
N ARG A 150 11.56 -12.84 -0.46
CA ARG A 150 12.11 -12.98 -1.81
C ARG A 150 13.64 -13.03 -1.74
N SER A 151 14.24 -14.02 -2.39
CA SER A 151 15.68 -14.03 -2.68
C SER A 151 15.95 -13.75 -4.16
N MET A 152 15.09 -14.24 -5.06
CA MET A 152 15.33 -14.22 -6.52
C MET A 152 16.74 -14.71 -6.91
N GLY A 153 17.31 -15.62 -6.12
CA GLY A 153 18.69 -16.12 -6.27
C GLY A 153 19.80 -15.12 -5.89
N SER A 154 19.48 -13.95 -5.34
CA SER A 154 20.44 -12.94 -4.92
C SER A 154 20.49 -12.80 -3.39
N PRO A 155 21.66 -13.05 -2.76
CA PRO A 155 21.85 -12.83 -1.33
C PRO A 155 21.53 -11.38 -0.91
N LYS A 156 21.83 -10.40 -1.76
CA LYS A 156 21.55 -8.98 -1.49
C LYS A 156 20.05 -8.69 -1.40
N ILE A 157 19.24 -9.34 -2.23
CA ILE A 157 17.77 -9.17 -2.20
C ILE A 157 17.22 -9.82 -0.93
N LEU A 158 17.73 -11.00 -0.56
CA LEU A 158 17.34 -11.68 0.67
C LEU A 158 17.72 -10.87 1.90
N GLU A 159 18.96 -10.40 1.99
CA GLU A 159 19.47 -9.56 3.08
C GLU A 159 18.64 -8.29 3.25
N TRP A 160 18.30 -7.60 2.14
CA TRP A 160 17.42 -6.44 2.19
C TRP A 160 16.01 -6.79 2.67
N THR A 161 15.47 -7.91 2.18
CA THR A 161 14.15 -8.40 2.59
C THR A 161 14.10 -8.70 4.09
N VAL A 162 15.13 -9.36 4.62
CA VAL A 162 15.24 -9.65 6.06
C VAL A 162 15.30 -8.35 6.88
N ARG A 163 16.05 -7.35 6.43
CA ARG A 163 16.13 -6.05 7.12
C ARG A 163 14.79 -5.33 7.15
N VAL A 164 14.07 -5.29 6.02
CA VAL A 164 12.74 -4.66 5.97
C VAL A 164 11.73 -5.45 6.83
N ASN A 165 11.74 -6.79 6.77
CA ASN A 165 10.90 -7.63 7.64
C ASN A 165 11.19 -7.40 9.12
N MET A 166 12.46 -7.17 9.49
CA MET A 166 12.84 -6.87 10.87
C MET A 166 12.26 -5.53 11.32
N LEU A 167 12.38 -4.48 10.49
CA LEU A 167 11.73 -3.19 10.75
C LEU A 167 10.20 -3.31 10.84
N GLU A 168 9.58 -4.04 9.90
CA GLU A 168 8.13 -4.33 9.91
C GLU A 168 7.70 -4.96 11.24
N SER A 169 8.42 -6.00 11.67
CA SER A 169 8.14 -6.71 12.93
C SER A 169 8.27 -5.80 14.16
N MET A 170 9.30 -4.93 14.18
CA MET A 170 9.46 -3.93 15.24
C MET A 170 8.31 -2.92 15.25
N ILE A 171 7.86 -2.46 14.08
CA ILE A 171 6.71 -1.54 13.96
C ILE A 171 5.44 -2.21 14.51
N TYR A 172 5.16 -3.46 14.13
CA TYR A 172 4.01 -4.20 14.66
C TYR A 172 4.08 -4.36 16.18
N ALA A 173 5.23 -4.74 16.72
CA ALA A 173 5.42 -4.91 18.16
C ALA A 173 5.19 -3.59 18.91
N ILE A 174 5.79 -2.49 18.45
CA ILE A 174 5.63 -1.18 19.08
C ILE A 174 4.18 -0.69 18.99
N LEU A 175 3.51 -0.84 17.84
CA LEU A 175 2.10 -0.46 17.70
C LEU A 175 1.19 -1.26 18.63
N LEU A 176 1.43 -2.56 18.78
CA LEU A 176 0.72 -3.39 19.75
C LEU A 176 0.96 -2.87 21.17
N THR A 177 2.22 -2.69 21.58
CA THR A 177 2.57 -2.18 22.92
C THR A 177 1.90 -0.83 23.19
N LEU A 178 2.03 0.14 22.29
CA LEU A 178 1.42 1.46 22.45
C LEU A 178 -0.11 1.39 22.54
N ARG A 179 -0.73 0.37 21.93
CA ARG A 179 -2.17 0.17 22.04
C ARG A 179 -2.60 -0.44 23.36
N GLU A 180 -1.93 -1.50 23.80
CA GLU A 180 -2.22 -2.13 25.09
C GLU A 180 -1.91 -1.18 26.28
N GLU A 181 -0.95 -0.27 26.12
CA GLU A 181 -0.64 0.80 27.09
C GLU A 181 -1.58 2.02 27.00
N GLY A 182 -2.53 2.05 26.06
CA GLY A 182 -3.46 3.16 25.87
C GLY A 182 -2.85 4.43 25.28
N ALA A 183 -1.60 4.39 24.82
CA ALA A 183 -0.92 5.52 24.17
C ALA A 183 -1.41 5.78 22.73
N TRP A 184 -2.10 4.80 22.12
CA TRP A 184 -2.76 4.91 20.83
C TRP A 184 -3.91 3.90 20.75
N ASN A 185 -5.10 4.26 20.28
CA ASN A 185 -6.28 3.37 20.31
C ASN A 185 -6.73 2.89 18.92
N GLY A 186 -5.89 3.05 17.90
CA GLY A 186 -6.23 2.64 16.54
C GLY A 186 -5.97 1.16 16.24
N THR A 187 -6.21 0.79 14.98
CA THR A 187 -6.06 -0.59 14.49
C THR A 187 -4.99 -0.66 13.41
N VAL A 188 -4.21 -1.74 13.41
CA VAL A 188 -3.25 -2.04 12.34
C VAL A 188 -3.86 -3.06 11.40
N VAL A 189 -3.87 -2.76 10.10
CA VAL A 189 -4.44 -3.61 9.05
C VAL A 189 -3.31 -4.10 8.13
N PRO A 190 -2.99 -5.41 8.12
CA PRO A 190 -2.01 -5.96 7.21
C PRO A 190 -2.59 -6.04 5.79
N ILE A 191 -1.95 -5.39 4.84
CA ILE A 191 -2.32 -5.45 3.42
C ILE A 191 -1.57 -6.60 2.77
N ALA A 192 -2.31 -7.45 2.07
CA ALA A 192 -1.73 -8.62 1.42
C ALA A 192 -0.90 -8.19 0.20
N PRO A 193 0.29 -8.78 0.00
CA PRO A 193 1.21 -8.24 -0.97
C PRO A 193 0.72 -8.42 -2.40
N GLY A 194 0.77 -7.35 -3.20
CA GLY A 194 0.42 -7.42 -4.61
C GLY A 194 -1.06 -7.50 -4.93
N LYS A 195 -1.93 -7.17 -3.99
CA LYS A 195 -3.37 -6.98 -4.27
C LYS A 195 -3.68 -5.61 -4.87
N VAL A 196 -3.02 -4.57 -4.38
CA VAL A 196 -3.35 -3.17 -4.71
C VAL A 196 -3.16 -2.88 -6.20
N GLY A 197 -2.07 -3.34 -6.81
CA GLY A 197 -1.81 -3.11 -8.24
C GLY A 197 -2.88 -3.71 -9.15
N PRO A 198 -3.10 -5.03 -9.10
CA PRO A 198 -4.16 -5.68 -9.88
C PRO A 198 -5.55 -5.10 -9.63
N PHE A 199 -5.85 -4.73 -8.38
CA PHE A 199 -7.15 -4.15 -8.02
C PHE A 199 -7.48 -2.90 -8.82
N TRP A 200 -6.47 -2.06 -9.08
CA TRP A 200 -6.65 -0.82 -9.83
C TRP A 200 -6.42 -0.95 -11.33
N LEU A 201 -5.52 -1.82 -11.77
CA LEU A 201 -5.03 -1.84 -13.16
C LEU A 201 -5.62 -2.96 -14.02
N GLU A 202 -5.95 -4.10 -13.42
CA GLU A 202 -6.29 -5.31 -14.18
C GLU A 202 -7.78 -5.65 -14.10
N GLY A 203 -8.55 -4.96 -13.25
CA GLY A 203 -9.96 -5.28 -13.03
C GLY A 203 -10.15 -6.79 -12.72
N GLU A 204 -11.29 -7.36 -13.12
CA GLU A 204 -11.63 -8.76 -12.81
C GLU A 204 -10.72 -9.80 -13.49
N ALA A 205 -10.01 -9.43 -14.56
CA ALA A 205 -9.11 -10.31 -15.32
C ALA A 205 -7.87 -10.78 -14.53
N ALA A 206 -7.55 -10.12 -13.41
CA ALA A 206 -6.48 -10.53 -12.50
C ALA A 206 -6.75 -11.86 -11.78
N THR A 207 -8.03 -12.22 -11.59
CA THR A 207 -8.41 -13.42 -10.82
C THR A 207 -8.01 -14.72 -11.51
N THR A 208 -8.00 -14.74 -12.84
CA THR A 208 -7.57 -15.88 -13.68
C THR A 208 -6.05 -16.01 -13.71
N ALA A 209 -5.29 -14.90 -13.76
CA ALA A 209 -3.83 -14.95 -13.77
C ALA A 209 -3.21 -15.43 -12.43
N LEU A 210 -3.92 -15.24 -11.31
CA LEU A 210 -3.53 -15.78 -10.01
C LEU A 210 -3.68 -17.31 -9.91
N GLU A 211 -4.38 -17.97 -10.84
CA GLU A 211 -4.49 -19.43 -10.90
C GLU A 211 -3.18 -20.09 -11.35
N GLU A 212 -2.39 -19.43 -12.19
CA GLU A 212 -1.13 -19.99 -12.70
C GLU A 212 0.06 -19.82 -11.75
N ALA A 213 0.01 -18.83 -10.84
CA ALA A 213 1.12 -18.55 -9.92
C ALA A 213 1.03 -19.29 -8.57
N GLY A 214 -0.09 -19.98 -8.30
CA GLY A 214 -0.42 -20.52 -6.98
C GLY A 214 -0.27 -22.04 -6.80
N VAL A 215 -0.04 -22.82 -7.86
CA VAL A 215 0.12 -24.28 -7.76
C VAL A 215 1.61 -24.63 -7.82
N GLY A 216 2.24 -24.60 -6.65
CA GLY A 216 3.55 -25.21 -6.46
C GLY A 216 3.39 -26.71 -6.23
N GLU A 217 3.55 -27.50 -7.29
CA GLU A 217 3.92 -28.91 -7.16
C GLU A 217 5.39 -29.08 -7.57
N SER A 218 6.15 -29.56 -6.60
CA SER A 218 7.53 -30.00 -6.70
C SER A 218 7.64 -31.30 -7.50
N GLY A 219 8.30 -31.25 -8.65
CA GLY A 219 8.74 -32.42 -9.41
C GLY A 219 9.83 -32.02 -10.42
N PRO A 220 10.95 -32.78 -10.55
CA PRO A 220 12.15 -32.27 -11.21
C PRO A 220 12.16 -32.65 -12.69
N THR A 221 12.32 -31.67 -13.59
CA THR A 221 12.94 -31.97 -14.88
C THR A 221 13.53 -30.73 -15.57
N THR A 222 14.84 -30.85 -15.78
CA THR A 222 15.61 -30.37 -16.94
C THR A 222 15.63 -28.88 -17.28
N VAL A 223 16.79 -28.31 -16.95
CA VAL A 223 17.33 -27.02 -17.34
C VAL A 223 17.35 -26.86 -18.87
N VAL A 224 16.52 -25.98 -19.42
CA VAL A 224 16.82 -25.26 -20.67
C VAL A 224 16.66 -23.76 -20.44
N LYS A 225 17.80 -23.08 -20.35
CA LYS A 225 17.94 -21.64 -20.18
C LYS A 225 17.37 -20.92 -21.42
N THR A 226 16.34 -20.09 -21.25
CA THR A 226 15.93 -19.12 -22.28
C THR A 226 15.96 -17.70 -21.72
N LYS A 227 16.95 -16.93 -22.21
CA LYS A 227 17.16 -15.49 -21.95
C LYS A 227 15.98 -14.59 -22.40
N THR A 228 14.95 -15.16 -23.02
CA THR A 228 13.82 -14.45 -23.66
C THR A 228 12.68 -14.13 -22.69
N LYS A 229 12.40 -14.98 -21.67
CA LYS A 229 11.33 -14.74 -20.68
C LYS A 229 11.58 -13.51 -19.79
N THR A 230 12.85 -13.18 -19.52
CA THR A 230 13.25 -12.12 -18.57
C THR A 230 13.01 -10.70 -19.11
N ARG A 231 13.03 -10.50 -20.44
CA ARG A 231 12.74 -9.18 -21.05
C ARG A 231 11.25 -8.83 -20.97
N ASN A 232 10.35 -9.78 -21.22
CA ASN A 232 8.91 -9.55 -21.16
C ASN A 232 8.42 -9.27 -19.74
N ALA A 233 8.91 -10.00 -18.73
CA ALA A 233 8.55 -9.76 -17.33
C ALA A 233 9.05 -8.40 -16.81
N LYS A 234 10.24 -7.96 -17.23
CA LYS A 234 10.79 -6.65 -16.86
C LYS A 234 10.00 -5.50 -17.50
N LEU A 235 9.56 -5.67 -18.75
CA LEU A 235 8.70 -4.72 -19.44
C LEU A 235 7.32 -4.64 -18.78
N ALA A 236 6.66 -5.77 -18.51
CA ALA A 236 5.37 -5.81 -17.81
C ALA A 236 5.44 -5.14 -16.43
N LYS A 237 6.51 -5.40 -15.66
CA LYS A 237 6.72 -4.74 -14.35
C LYS A 237 6.93 -3.23 -14.50
N ALA A 238 7.66 -2.79 -15.53
CA ALA A 238 7.87 -1.37 -15.81
C ALA A 238 6.56 -0.68 -16.26
N LEU A 239 5.76 -1.36 -17.07
CA LEU A 239 4.43 -0.91 -17.50
C LEU A 239 3.49 -0.79 -16.30
N ASN A 240 3.41 -1.80 -15.44
CA ASN A 240 2.59 -1.74 -14.22
C ASN A 240 3.04 -0.61 -13.27
N LYS A 241 4.35 -0.41 -13.13
CA LYS A 241 4.89 0.72 -12.36
C LYS A 241 4.55 2.06 -13.00
N GLY A 242 4.63 2.19 -14.32
CA GLY A 242 4.21 3.39 -15.05
C GLY A 242 2.72 3.66 -14.85
N ALA A 243 1.88 2.67 -15.12
CA ALA A 243 0.43 2.72 -15.04
C ALA A 243 -0.08 3.14 -13.66
N LYS A 244 0.53 2.67 -12.56
CA LYS A 244 0.19 3.14 -11.20
C LYS A 244 0.46 4.63 -11.02
N ILE A 245 1.63 5.09 -11.44
CA ILE A 245 2.02 6.49 -11.28
C ILE A 245 1.13 7.39 -12.15
N ASP A 246 0.81 6.93 -13.37
CA ASP A 246 -0.13 7.55 -14.29
C ASP A 246 -1.55 7.65 -13.70
N LEU A 247 -2.03 6.57 -13.08
CA LEU A 247 -3.34 6.54 -12.42
C LEU A 247 -3.43 7.59 -11.32
N VAL A 248 -2.43 7.63 -10.43
CA VAL A 248 -2.37 8.63 -9.34
C VAL A 248 -2.29 10.04 -9.91
N ARG A 249 -1.47 10.26 -10.95
CA ARG A 249 -1.38 11.56 -11.65
C ARG A 249 -2.75 12.00 -12.15
N ASN A 250 -3.50 11.12 -12.81
CA ASN A 250 -4.81 11.44 -13.36
C ASN A 250 -5.81 11.80 -12.24
N TRP A 251 -5.85 11.03 -11.15
CA TRP A 251 -6.75 11.33 -10.02
C TRP A 251 -6.42 12.67 -9.35
N LEU A 252 -5.13 12.98 -9.18
CA LEU A 252 -4.70 14.24 -8.60
C LEU A 252 -4.94 15.44 -9.53
N ALA A 253 -4.83 15.25 -10.85
CA ALA A 253 -5.06 16.32 -11.82
C ALA A 253 -6.55 16.63 -12.00
N ILE A 254 -7.42 15.62 -11.93
CA ILE A 254 -8.88 15.79 -12.06
C ILE A 254 -9.49 16.26 -10.72
N GLY A 255 -9.03 15.69 -9.60
CA GLY A 255 -9.55 16.02 -8.26
C GLY A 255 -10.92 15.41 -7.95
N ASP A 256 -11.36 14.39 -8.70
CA ASP A 256 -12.65 13.71 -8.54
C ASP A 256 -12.61 12.50 -7.58
N ARG A 257 -11.41 12.04 -7.21
CA ARG A 257 -11.23 10.87 -6.33
C ARG A 257 -10.75 11.22 -4.94
N VAL A 258 -10.04 12.33 -4.79
CA VAL A 258 -9.43 12.75 -3.52
C VAL A 258 -9.39 14.28 -3.46
N GLY A 259 -9.80 14.83 -2.33
CA GLY A 259 -9.64 16.24 -2.03
C GLY A 259 -8.23 16.56 -1.56
N VAL A 260 -7.77 17.79 -1.81
CA VAL A 260 -6.53 18.34 -1.28
C VAL A 260 -6.87 19.71 -0.70
N ASP A 261 -6.72 19.87 0.60
CA ASP A 261 -7.22 21.01 1.38
C ASP A 261 -6.14 21.68 2.24
N SER A 262 -4.88 21.30 2.05
CA SER A 262 -3.73 21.86 2.76
C SER A 262 -2.68 22.39 1.77
N PRO A 263 -2.16 23.63 1.96
CA PRO A 263 -1.11 24.20 1.11
C PRO A 263 0.16 23.34 1.02
N ASP A 264 0.49 22.63 2.10
CA ASP A 264 1.65 21.72 2.13
C ASP A 264 1.43 20.53 1.20
N VAL A 265 0.21 19.98 1.20
CA VAL A 265 -0.15 18.84 0.35
C VAL A 265 -0.30 19.28 -1.10
N GLU A 266 -0.88 20.45 -1.37
CA GLU A 266 -0.95 21.02 -2.72
C GLU A 266 0.44 21.17 -3.33
N THR A 267 1.41 21.66 -2.53
CA THR A 267 2.81 21.79 -2.95
C THR A 267 3.42 20.44 -3.30
N LEU A 268 3.11 19.40 -2.53
CA LEU A 268 3.57 18.03 -2.80
C LEU A 268 2.89 17.44 -4.05
N VAL A 269 1.59 17.63 -4.22
CA VAL A 269 0.86 17.18 -5.41
C VAL A 269 1.42 17.85 -6.65
N LYS A 270 1.64 19.17 -6.61
CA LYS A 270 2.27 19.91 -7.70
C LYS A 270 3.68 19.38 -8.01
N ALA A 271 4.51 19.15 -7.00
CA ALA A 271 5.83 18.59 -7.19
C ALA A 271 5.80 17.16 -7.77
N TYR A 272 4.78 16.36 -7.43
CA TYR A 272 4.57 15.04 -8.02
C TYR A 272 4.23 15.14 -9.51
N LEU A 273 3.28 16.01 -9.87
CA LEU A 273 2.88 16.27 -11.26
C LEU A 273 4.04 16.82 -12.10
N ASP A 274 4.76 17.83 -11.59
CA ASP A 274 5.93 18.42 -12.24
C ASP A 274 7.05 17.37 -12.46
N LYS A 275 7.25 16.49 -11.49
CA LYS A 275 8.26 15.42 -11.60
C LYS A 275 7.86 14.38 -12.64
N TRP A 276 6.57 14.08 -12.75
CA TRP A 276 6.05 13.21 -13.79
C TRP A 276 6.27 13.79 -15.18
N ASP A 277 5.91 15.06 -15.39
CA ASP A 277 6.03 15.74 -16.69
C ASP A 277 7.47 15.86 -17.21
N LYS A 278 8.47 15.78 -16.31
CA LYS A 278 9.89 15.78 -16.67
C LYS A 278 10.45 14.42 -17.12
N LYS A 279 9.66 13.32 -17.10
CA LYS A 279 10.12 12.04 -17.64
C LYS A 279 10.35 12.14 -19.16
N PRO A 280 11.31 11.40 -19.73
CA PRO A 280 11.62 11.47 -21.16
C PRO A 280 10.38 11.13 -21.99
N GLY A 281 9.90 12.11 -22.78
CA GLY A 281 8.65 12.07 -23.54
C GLY A 281 7.60 13.11 -23.11
N GLY A 282 7.78 13.77 -21.95
CA GLY A 282 6.91 14.86 -21.51
C GLY A 282 7.22 16.20 -22.20
N VAL A 283 6.20 17.06 -22.31
CA VAL A 283 6.32 18.42 -22.87
C VAL A 283 7.34 19.20 -22.04
N LYS A 284 8.33 19.83 -22.68
CA LYS A 284 9.31 20.71 -22.01
C LYS A 284 8.59 21.91 -21.39
N GLY A 285 8.11 21.76 -20.16
CA GLY A 285 7.53 22.83 -19.37
C GLY A 285 8.56 23.85 -18.88
N LYS A 286 8.06 24.99 -18.38
CA LYS A 286 8.82 26.10 -17.81
C LYS A 286 9.69 25.60 -16.63
N ARG A 287 10.92 26.11 -16.49
CA ARG A 287 11.79 25.75 -15.35
C ARG A 287 11.09 26.10 -14.03
N PRO A 288 10.93 25.15 -13.09
CA PRO A 288 10.30 25.44 -11.81
C PRO A 288 11.21 26.30 -10.93
N ALA A 289 10.59 26.98 -9.96
CA ALA A 289 11.29 27.77 -8.96
C ALA A 289 12.25 26.90 -8.13
N LYS A 290 13.29 27.51 -7.55
CA LYS A 290 14.36 26.83 -6.78
C LYS A 290 13.82 25.96 -5.66
N ASP A 291 12.78 26.42 -4.95
CA ASP A 291 12.16 25.67 -3.85
C ASP A 291 11.38 24.45 -4.34
N ALA A 292 10.71 24.55 -5.49
CA ALA A 292 10.05 23.42 -6.12
C ALA A 292 11.07 22.37 -6.60
N VAL A 293 12.26 22.77 -7.07
CA VAL A 293 13.35 21.84 -7.40
C VAL A 293 13.80 21.06 -6.17
N ALA A 294 14.04 21.74 -5.05
CA ALA A 294 14.43 21.09 -3.80
C ALA A 294 13.37 20.10 -3.28
N THR A 295 12.08 20.46 -3.38
CA THR A 295 10.96 19.57 -3.03
C THR A 295 10.89 18.35 -3.96
N ILE A 296 11.03 18.55 -5.27
CA ILE A 296 11.06 17.47 -6.27
C ILE A 296 12.24 16.50 -6.01
N GLU A 297 13.41 17.00 -5.64
CA GLU A 297 14.57 16.18 -5.33
C GLU A 297 14.32 15.34 -4.07
N LYS A 298 13.86 15.97 -2.98
CA LYS A 298 13.50 15.29 -1.72
C LYS A 298 12.42 14.22 -1.91
N MET A 299 11.48 14.43 -2.84
CA MET A 299 10.39 13.51 -3.14
C MET A 299 10.86 12.13 -3.62
N GLY A 300 12.07 11.99 -4.17
CA GLY A 300 12.60 10.68 -4.54
C GLY A 300 11.81 9.96 -5.63
N LYS A 301 11.70 8.63 -5.59
CA LYS A 301 11.01 7.89 -6.65
C LYS A 301 9.49 7.99 -6.47
N LEU A 302 8.78 8.22 -7.58
CA LEU A 302 7.31 8.39 -7.58
C LEU A 302 6.54 7.10 -7.27
N ASP A 303 7.13 5.93 -7.52
CA ASP A 303 6.45 4.66 -7.25
C ASP A 303 6.21 4.42 -5.77
N ASP A 304 7.19 4.70 -4.90
CA ASP A 304 7.04 4.51 -3.45
C ASP A 304 5.81 5.32 -2.94
N LEU A 305 5.68 6.56 -3.41
CA LEU A 305 4.55 7.45 -3.09
C LEU A 305 3.22 6.96 -3.70
N ALA A 306 3.23 6.55 -4.97
CA ALA A 306 2.05 6.03 -5.63
C ALA A 306 1.54 4.76 -4.93
N ASP A 307 2.44 3.87 -4.51
CA ASP A 307 2.10 2.62 -3.83
C ASP A 307 1.45 2.89 -2.46
N SER A 308 2.01 3.79 -1.63
CA SER A 308 1.40 4.16 -0.35
C SER A 308 0.00 4.78 -0.53
N PHE A 309 -0.17 5.63 -1.53
CA PHE A 309 -1.45 6.30 -1.81
C PHE A 309 -2.52 5.33 -2.36
N LEU A 310 -2.17 4.54 -3.38
CA LEU A 310 -3.08 3.56 -3.97
C LEU A 310 -3.49 2.48 -2.98
N GLN A 311 -2.63 2.12 -2.02
CA GLN A 311 -2.98 1.23 -0.93
C GLN A 311 -4.07 1.83 -0.04
N GLY A 312 -3.93 3.11 0.34
CA GLY A 312 -4.94 3.81 1.16
C GLY A 312 -6.28 3.88 0.46
N MET A 313 -6.28 4.26 -0.81
CA MET A 313 -7.50 4.30 -1.63
C MET A 313 -8.11 2.91 -1.83
N ALA A 314 -7.29 1.86 -1.99
CA ALA A 314 -7.78 0.50 -2.18
C ALA A 314 -8.53 0.02 -0.95
N PHE A 315 -7.97 0.28 0.24
CA PHE A 315 -8.64 -0.03 1.49
C PHE A 315 -9.99 0.69 1.62
N ILE A 316 -10.05 1.98 1.29
CA ILE A 316 -11.32 2.75 1.31
C ILE A 316 -12.37 2.09 0.40
N GLN A 317 -11.99 1.71 -0.82
CA GLN A 317 -12.89 1.05 -1.75
C GLN A 317 -13.28 -0.36 -1.30
N TRP A 318 -12.37 -1.11 -0.66
CA TRP A 318 -12.67 -2.44 -0.12
C TRP A 318 -13.65 -2.38 1.04
N GLU A 319 -13.52 -1.41 1.95
CA GLU A 319 -14.50 -1.19 3.02
C GLU A 319 -15.86 -0.77 2.46
N GLU A 320 -15.88 0.07 1.43
CA GLU A 320 -17.12 0.46 0.75
C GLU A 320 -17.78 -0.74 0.06
N ASN A 321 -17.01 -1.58 -0.63
CA ASN A 321 -17.52 -2.81 -1.22
C ASN A 321 -18.08 -3.74 -0.14
N LYS A 322 -17.40 -3.92 1.00
CA LYS A 322 -17.95 -4.69 2.12
C LYS A 322 -19.28 -4.11 2.64
N ARG A 323 -19.43 -2.78 2.70
CA ARG A 323 -20.71 -2.13 3.03
C ARG A 323 -21.79 -2.47 2.02
N ILE A 324 -21.53 -2.25 0.73
CA ILE A 324 -22.45 -2.56 -0.38
C ILE A 324 -22.88 -4.03 -0.32
N ALA A 325 -21.95 -4.97 -0.12
CA ALA A 325 -22.24 -6.39 0.02
C ALA A 325 -23.19 -6.72 1.18
N ARG A 326 -23.12 -5.98 2.29
CA ARG A 326 -23.99 -6.15 3.46
C ARG A 326 -25.39 -5.56 3.25
N GLU A 327 -25.43 -4.34 2.74
CA GLU A 327 -26.65 -3.52 2.68
C GLU A 327 -27.47 -3.79 1.43
N GLU A 328 -26.80 -3.93 0.28
CA GLU A 328 -27.42 -4.11 -1.03
C GLU A 328 -27.34 -5.57 -1.51
N GLY A 329 -26.54 -6.39 -0.82
CA GLY A 329 -26.33 -7.81 -1.12
C GLY A 329 -25.12 -8.07 -2.00
N ILE A 330 -24.57 -9.29 -1.95
CA ILE A 330 -23.34 -9.64 -2.67
C ILE A 330 -23.45 -9.56 -4.21
N SER A 331 -24.67 -9.62 -4.74
CA SER A 331 -24.94 -9.55 -6.18
C SER A 331 -24.64 -8.19 -6.79
N SER A 332 -24.68 -7.10 -6.02
CA SER A 332 -24.34 -5.75 -6.54
C SER A 332 -22.86 -5.59 -6.87
N LEU A 333 -22.00 -6.46 -6.31
CA LEU A 333 -20.57 -6.48 -6.59
C LEU A 333 -20.18 -7.52 -7.64
N LEU A 334 -21.10 -8.37 -8.06
CA LEU A 334 -20.86 -9.41 -9.06
C LEU A 334 -21.56 -8.96 -10.32
N GLU A 335 -20.80 -8.62 -11.36
CA GLU A 335 -21.40 -8.33 -12.66
C GLU A 335 -22.17 -9.57 -13.16
N PRO A 336 -23.28 -9.38 -13.90
CA PRO A 336 -23.89 -10.50 -14.59
C PRO A 336 -22.84 -11.09 -15.52
N VAL A 337 -22.45 -12.35 -15.26
CA VAL A 337 -21.57 -13.10 -16.15
C VAL A 337 -22.14 -12.97 -17.55
N ALA A 338 -21.43 -12.28 -18.44
CA ALA A 338 -21.78 -12.22 -19.85
C ALA A 338 -21.93 -13.68 -20.31
N LYS A 339 -23.15 -14.04 -20.70
CA LYS A 339 -23.44 -15.36 -21.28
C LYS A 339 -22.72 -15.51 -22.61
#